data_AF-A0A2N5KBA9-F1
#
_entry.id   AF-A0A2N5KBA9-F1
#
_cell.length_a   1.000
_cell.length_b   1.000
_cell.length_c   1.000
_cell.angle_alpha   90.00
_cell.angle_beta   90.00
_cell.angle_gamma   90.00
#
_symmetry.space_group_name_H-M   'P 1'
#
loop_
_entity.id
_entity.type
_entity.pdbx_description
1 polymer ?
#
loop_
_entity_poly.entity_id
_entity_poly.type
_entity_poly.pdbx_seq_one_letter_code
_entity_poly.pdbx_strand_id
1 'polypeptide(L)'
;MNAQQIRRAYLDFFADNEHVVIPRAKLIPQNDPTTLFTGSGMQPLLPYLLGEEHPKGNRLVDSQTCLRAQDIDDVGDNRHTTFFEMLGNWSMGSYFKEQQIRWFFEFLTDKVGLDPNKIYVTCFIGDEANGIPRDDEAAQIWQQVFHEKGIDAKIVELGSAKNGDKLGMQGGRIFFYDDGENWWSRGGGLEKTPIGDPCGPDSEVFFDFGDQNHDPSYGEPHPASDSGRFMEIGNQVFMQYRRLEDGSFEPLARKNVDFGGGLERIAAAQINSPDVFKISLLWPIIEKLQQLSGKGYDEHKEAMRVIADHLRAATFLAVDDVKPANKEQGYVMRRLLRRAIRFALDLGIEQNFFEEIVPVIADLYHDDFPEVAAKRDEVIETLIKEEKVFRTTLRAGIKHFAKEVKGELSGEVIFKLYDTFGFPVELSLEEAEGQNVPVSGSWKHDFEHAMDEQRNRSRTATKGQFKGGLEGHSDMHKKYHTATHLMYKALRLTLGDHVIQRGSNITEERLRFDFSHPEKVTPEQLAEVERIVNEQIDKDLPVSWKEYPTNEAFARGAIGAFGDKYGDTVKVYQVGEGDNVFSFEICGGPHVDHTGQLAEGSKRFTITKEEASSAGVRRIKAALV
;
A
#
# COMPACT_ATOMS: atom_id res chain seq x y z
N MET A 1 2.49 30.35 -10.80
CA MET A 1 1.38 29.38 -10.85
C MET A 1 1.45 28.53 -9.61
N ASN A 2 0.32 28.23 -8.95
CA ASN A 2 0.29 27.23 -7.89
C ASN A 2 0.27 25.80 -8.48
N ALA A 3 0.35 24.76 -7.65
CA ALA A 3 0.44 23.39 -8.14
C ALA A 3 -0.79 22.95 -8.97
N GLN A 4 -2.01 23.31 -8.55
CA GLN A 4 -3.22 23.01 -9.31
C GLN A 4 -3.21 23.67 -10.69
N GLN A 5 -2.77 24.93 -10.77
CA GLN A 5 -2.60 25.64 -12.04
C GLN A 5 -1.53 25.00 -12.93
N ILE A 6 -0.42 24.53 -12.35
CA ILE A 6 0.64 23.82 -13.07
C ILE A 6 0.10 22.51 -13.65
N ARG A 7 -0.63 21.71 -12.86
CA ARG A 7 -1.27 20.47 -13.33
C ARG A 7 -2.18 20.77 -14.52
N ARG A 8 -3.09 21.74 -14.38
CA ARG A 8 -4.02 22.08 -15.45
C ARG A 8 -3.30 22.55 -16.70
N ALA A 9 -2.32 23.45 -16.54
CA ALA A 9 -1.53 23.96 -17.65
C ALA A 9 -0.75 22.85 -18.37
N TYR A 10 -0.27 21.84 -17.65
CA TYR A 10 0.41 20.69 -18.23
C TYR A 10 -0.51 19.85 -19.12
N LEU A 11 -1.68 19.50 -18.59
CA LEU A 11 -2.68 18.74 -19.34
C LEU A 11 -3.16 19.49 -20.58
N ASP A 12 -3.43 20.79 -20.45
CA ASP A 12 -3.84 21.65 -21.57
C ASP A 12 -2.72 21.78 -22.62
N PHE A 13 -1.48 21.98 -22.18
CA PHE A 13 -0.32 22.09 -23.08
C PHE A 13 -0.10 20.83 -23.92
N PHE A 14 -0.19 19.64 -23.33
CA PHE A 14 -0.04 18.40 -24.09
C PHE A 14 -1.28 18.06 -24.91
N ALA A 15 -2.49 18.44 -24.46
CA ALA A 15 -3.70 18.33 -25.28
C ALA A 15 -3.61 19.20 -26.55
N ASP A 16 -3.08 20.42 -26.44
CA ASP A 16 -2.80 21.30 -27.59
C ASP A 16 -1.74 20.69 -28.52
N ASN A 17 -0.85 19.84 -27.99
CA ASN A 17 0.11 19.01 -28.74
C ASN A 17 -0.45 17.62 -29.10
N GLU A 18 -1.76 17.51 -29.27
CA GLU A 18 -2.49 16.33 -29.74
C GLU A 18 -2.41 15.09 -28.83
N HIS A 19 -2.06 15.25 -27.55
CA HIS A 19 -2.15 14.16 -26.59
C HIS A 19 -3.59 14.00 -26.10
N VAL A 20 -4.00 12.76 -25.92
CA VAL A 20 -5.29 12.47 -25.28
C VAL A 20 -5.07 12.46 -23.77
N VAL A 21 -5.80 13.35 -23.07
CA VAL A 21 -5.86 13.33 -21.60
C VAL A 21 -6.58 12.05 -21.17
N ILE A 22 -5.89 11.19 -20.42
CA ILE A 22 -6.45 9.95 -19.84
C ILE A 22 -6.69 10.13 -18.33
N PRO A 23 -7.66 9.42 -17.75
CA PRO A 23 -7.82 9.42 -16.29
C PRO A 23 -6.64 8.70 -15.63
N ARG A 24 -6.27 9.13 -14.42
CA ARG A 24 -5.28 8.41 -13.61
C ARG A 24 -5.72 6.96 -13.38
N ALA A 25 -4.77 6.06 -13.30
CA ALA A 25 -4.97 4.73 -12.74
C ALA A 25 -5.14 4.80 -11.21
N LYS A 26 -5.77 3.78 -10.63
CA LYS A 26 -5.84 3.63 -9.17
C LYS A 26 -4.44 3.42 -8.60
N LEU A 27 -4.26 3.78 -7.33
CA LEU A 27 -3.08 3.46 -6.54
C LEU A 27 -2.89 1.95 -6.37
N ILE A 28 -3.93 1.14 -6.55
CA ILE A 28 -3.84 -0.31 -6.50
C ILE A 28 -3.72 -0.85 -7.93
N PRO A 29 -2.58 -1.44 -8.29
CA PRO A 29 -2.37 -1.98 -9.62
C PRO A 29 -3.42 -3.04 -9.95
N GLN A 30 -3.92 -3.02 -11.19
CA GLN A 30 -4.80 -4.07 -11.69
C GLN A 30 -3.94 -5.09 -12.45
N ASN A 31 -4.04 -6.36 -12.10
CA ASN A 31 -3.35 -7.47 -12.76
C ASN A 31 -1.81 -7.44 -12.69
N ASP A 32 -1.22 -6.66 -11.77
CA ASP A 32 0.22 -6.68 -11.50
C ASP A 32 0.48 -7.22 -10.07
N PRO A 33 0.93 -8.47 -9.93
CA PRO A 33 1.24 -9.06 -8.62
C PRO A 33 2.62 -8.65 -8.09
N THR A 34 3.43 -7.91 -8.87
CA THR A 34 4.83 -7.63 -8.53
C THR A 34 5.01 -6.43 -7.62
N THR A 35 4.03 -5.52 -7.59
CA THR A 35 4.06 -4.30 -6.78
C THR A 35 2.78 -4.16 -5.97
N LEU A 36 2.90 -3.51 -4.81
CA LEU A 36 1.76 -3.29 -3.92
C LEU A 36 0.92 -2.07 -4.32
N PHE A 37 1.58 -1.07 -4.93
CA PHE A 37 1.02 0.21 -5.32
C PHE A 37 1.54 0.67 -6.68
N THR A 38 0.74 1.49 -7.36
CA THR A 38 1.16 2.24 -8.55
C THR A 38 2.19 3.28 -8.14
N GLY A 39 3.46 3.06 -8.52
CA GLY A 39 4.60 3.91 -8.13
C GLY A 39 5.08 4.90 -9.20
N SER A 40 4.56 4.79 -10.42
CA SER A 40 4.83 5.67 -11.56
C SER A 40 3.65 5.73 -12.53
N GLY A 41 3.59 6.77 -13.37
CA GLY A 41 2.61 6.90 -14.46
C GLY A 41 2.76 5.86 -15.57
N MET A 42 4.00 5.40 -15.80
CA MET A 42 4.31 4.36 -16.78
C MET A 42 3.65 3.02 -16.46
N GLN A 43 3.62 2.62 -15.18
CA GLN A 43 3.24 1.28 -14.76
C GLN A 43 1.90 0.77 -15.34
N PRO A 44 0.78 1.53 -15.32
CA PRO A 44 -0.46 1.10 -15.98
C PRO A 44 -0.39 1.05 -17.52
N LEU A 45 0.65 1.62 -18.13
CA LEU A 45 0.86 1.72 -19.57
C LEU A 45 1.87 0.70 -20.12
N LEU A 46 2.48 -0.12 -19.26
CA LEU A 46 3.53 -1.08 -19.63
C LEU A 46 3.19 -1.98 -20.84
N PRO A 47 1.98 -2.58 -20.95
CA PRO A 47 1.65 -3.42 -22.11
C PRO A 47 1.72 -2.66 -23.44
N TYR A 48 1.31 -1.40 -23.44
CA TYR A 48 1.28 -0.57 -24.65
C TYR A 48 2.67 -0.08 -25.03
N LEU A 49 3.53 0.21 -24.05
CA LEU A 49 4.95 0.51 -24.26
C LEU A 49 5.71 -0.69 -24.82
N LEU A 50 5.24 -1.92 -24.56
CA LEU A 50 5.77 -3.15 -25.15
C LEU A 50 5.20 -3.46 -26.55
N GLY A 51 4.26 -2.64 -27.06
CA GLY A 51 3.78 -2.69 -28.43
C GLY A 51 2.30 -3.02 -28.60
N GLU A 52 1.54 -3.22 -27.52
CA GLU A 52 0.08 -3.25 -27.60
C GLU A 52 -0.50 -1.88 -28.01
N GLU A 53 -1.62 -1.88 -28.72
CA GLU A 53 -2.29 -0.62 -29.08
C GLU A 53 -3.15 -0.11 -27.92
N HIS A 54 -2.91 1.11 -27.49
CA HIS A 54 -3.75 1.75 -26.47
C HIS A 54 -5.07 2.25 -27.10
N PRO A 55 -6.24 2.02 -26.47
CA PRO A 55 -7.55 2.35 -27.05
C PRO A 55 -7.78 3.85 -27.30
N LYS A 56 -6.94 4.72 -26.73
CA LYS A 56 -6.98 6.17 -26.93
C LYS A 56 -5.93 6.70 -27.91
N GLY A 57 -5.19 5.83 -28.58
CA GLY A 57 -4.12 6.20 -29.51
C GLY A 57 -2.74 6.20 -28.84
N ASN A 58 -1.79 6.84 -29.52
CA ASN A 58 -0.34 6.70 -29.29
C ASN A 58 0.34 7.93 -28.67
N ARG A 59 -0.46 8.91 -28.23
CA ARG A 59 -0.03 10.09 -27.48
C ARG A 59 -0.97 10.31 -26.30
N LEU A 60 -0.47 10.11 -25.09
CA LEU A 60 -1.27 10.11 -23.87
C LEU A 60 -0.67 11.09 -22.86
N VAL A 61 -1.51 11.72 -22.06
CA VAL A 61 -1.08 12.60 -20.97
C VAL A 61 -1.99 12.42 -19.76
N ASP A 62 -1.44 12.47 -18.55
CA ASP A 62 -2.23 12.52 -17.31
C ASP A 62 -1.49 13.23 -16.15
N SER A 63 -2.15 13.19 -14.99
CA SER A 63 -1.55 13.47 -13.68
C SER A 63 -1.77 12.24 -12.81
N GLN A 64 -0.85 11.27 -12.87
CA GLN A 64 -0.94 10.02 -12.13
C GLN A 64 -0.61 10.23 -10.66
N THR A 65 -1.53 9.86 -9.78
CA THR A 65 -1.21 9.76 -8.34
C THR A 65 -0.37 8.52 -8.07
N CYS A 66 0.75 8.66 -7.38
CA CYS A 66 1.67 7.57 -7.09
C CYS A 66 1.83 7.39 -5.57
N LEU A 67 2.13 6.16 -5.14
CA LEU A 67 2.51 5.88 -3.76
C LEU A 67 3.80 5.06 -3.68
N ARG A 68 4.78 5.55 -2.92
CA ARG A 68 6.05 4.90 -2.61
C ARG A 68 6.17 4.69 -1.11
N ALA A 69 5.87 3.48 -0.65
CA ALA A 69 5.91 3.14 0.78
C ALA A 69 7.33 2.99 1.34
N GLN A 70 8.33 2.87 0.46
CA GLN A 70 9.75 2.77 0.84
C GLN A 70 10.31 4.09 1.38
N ASP A 71 9.77 5.23 0.92
CA ASP A 71 10.25 6.57 1.28
C ASP A 71 9.68 7.04 2.63
N ILE A 72 8.88 6.21 3.30
CA ILE A 72 8.13 6.59 4.50
C ILE A 72 9.02 7.08 5.64
N ASP A 73 10.24 6.52 5.75
CA ASP A 73 11.19 6.87 6.80
C ASP A 73 11.95 8.17 6.47
N ASP A 74 12.04 8.55 5.20
CA ASP A 74 12.65 9.81 4.73
C ASP A 74 11.67 11.00 4.78
N VAL A 75 10.36 10.73 4.85
CA VAL A 75 9.34 11.78 5.01
C VAL A 75 9.56 12.54 6.31
N GLY A 76 9.64 13.87 6.21
CA GLY A 76 9.99 14.78 7.30
C GLY A 76 11.07 15.77 6.87
N ASP A 77 11.86 15.40 5.86
CA ASP A 77 12.77 16.29 5.16
C ASP A 77 12.02 17.29 4.24
N ASN A 78 12.74 18.02 3.39
CA ASN A 78 12.15 19.07 2.58
C ASN A 78 11.60 18.62 1.20
N ARG A 79 11.71 17.33 0.82
CA ARG A 79 11.49 16.89 -0.57
C ARG A 79 10.88 15.49 -0.76
N HIS A 80 10.95 14.62 0.24
CA HIS A 80 10.40 13.27 0.18
C HIS A 80 8.94 13.22 0.64
N THR A 81 8.15 12.45 -0.08
CA THR A 81 6.72 12.24 0.14
C THR A 81 6.36 10.80 -0.21
N THR A 82 5.53 10.14 0.58
CA THR A 82 5.05 8.79 0.24
C THR A 82 4.00 8.83 -0.87
N PHE A 83 3.22 9.92 -0.96
CA PHE A 83 2.26 10.14 -2.02
C PHE A 83 2.65 11.39 -2.80
N PHE A 84 2.57 11.34 -4.12
CA PHE A 84 2.83 12.48 -4.98
C PHE A 84 2.10 12.33 -6.32
N GLU A 85 2.06 13.41 -7.09
CA GLU A 85 1.51 13.39 -8.44
C GLU A 85 2.64 13.45 -9.46
N MET A 86 2.67 12.42 -10.31
CA MET A 86 3.55 12.35 -11.46
C MET A 86 2.79 12.87 -12.68
N LEU A 87 3.13 14.06 -13.15
CA LEU A 87 2.74 14.53 -14.47
C LEU A 87 3.36 13.61 -15.51
N GLY A 88 2.54 12.98 -16.32
CA GLY A 88 2.98 11.98 -17.28
C GLY A 88 2.59 12.34 -18.70
N ASN A 89 3.50 12.11 -19.65
CA ASN A 89 3.16 12.07 -21.06
C ASN A 89 3.89 10.93 -21.76
N TRP A 90 3.22 10.29 -22.70
CA TRP A 90 3.71 9.09 -23.36
C TRP A 90 3.59 9.18 -24.86
N SER A 91 4.65 8.77 -25.54
CA SER A 91 4.70 8.53 -26.99
C SER A 91 4.89 7.05 -27.24
N MET A 92 3.97 6.44 -27.98
CA MET A 92 4.08 5.03 -28.41
C MET A 92 4.50 4.97 -29.88
N GLY A 93 5.70 5.49 -30.20
CA GLY A 93 6.23 5.58 -31.57
C GLY A 93 5.82 6.82 -32.36
N SER A 94 5.23 7.84 -31.72
CA SER A 94 4.70 9.04 -32.39
C SER A 94 5.73 10.17 -32.59
N TYR A 95 6.56 10.37 -31.58
CA TYR A 95 7.65 11.33 -31.48
C TYR A 95 8.69 10.77 -30.50
N PHE A 96 9.86 11.41 -30.42
CA PHE A 96 10.95 10.96 -29.56
C PHE A 96 11.66 12.16 -28.90
N LYS A 97 12.99 12.10 -28.74
CA LYS A 97 13.81 13.07 -28.00
C LYS A 97 13.60 14.53 -28.40
N GLU A 98 13.63 14.84 -29.71
CA GLU A 98 13.55 16.22 -30.21
C GLU A 98 12.30 16.96 -29.70
N GLN A 99 11.12 16.36 -29.90
CA GLN A 99 9.86 16.96 -29.47
C GLN A 99 9.75 16.95 -27.95
N GLN A 100 10.08 15.82 -27.31
CA GLN A 100 9.93 15.65 -25.88
C GLN A 100 10.75 16.68 -25.09
N ILE A 101 12.04 16.82 -25.40
CA ILE A 101 12.94 17.75 -24.70
C ILE A 101 12.49 19.21 -24.91
N ARG A 102 12.13 19.58 -26.14
CA ARG A 102 11.65 20.94 -26.44
C ARG A 102 10.37 21.27 -25.71
N TRP A 103 9.38 20.39 -25.77
CA TRP A 103 8.08 20.61 -25.14
C TRP A 103 8.20 20.70 -23.63
N PHE A 104 9.00 19.84 -23.00
CA PHE A 104 9.18 19.93 -21.56
C PHE A 104 9.93 21.20 -21.16
N PHE A 105 10.98 21.59 -21.89
CA PHE A 105 11.69 22.84 -21.61
C PHE A 105 10.83 24.09 -21.84
N GLU A 106 10.03 24.12 -22.91
CA GLU A 106 9.03 25.18 -23.17
C GLU A 106 8.01 25.23 -22.03
N PHE A 107 7.49 24.08 -21.59
CA PHE A 107 6.55 24.03 -20.48
C PHE A 107 7.16 24.64 -19.21
N LEU A 108 8.36 24.23 -18.83
CA LEU A 108 9.03 24.74 -17.63
C LEU A 108 9.31 26.25 -17.72
N THR A 109 9.86 26.71 -18.84
CA THR A 109 10.34 28.10 -18.96
C THR A 109 9.25 29.08 -19.36
N ASP A 110 8.39 28.73 -20.32
CA ASP A 110 7.43 29.65 -20.94
C ASP A 110 6.02 29.51 -20.36
N LYS A 111 5.61 28.32 -19.88
CA LYS A 111 4.31 28.13 -19.23
C LYS A 111 4.40 28.30 -17.72
N VAL A 112 5.27 27.55 -17.04
CA VAL A 112 5.44 27.64 -15.57
C VAL A 112 6.19 28.90 -15.17
N GLY A 113 7.11 29.38 -16.01
CA GLY A 113 7.88 30.60 -15.77
C GLY A 113 9.15 30.37 -14.95
N LEU A 114 9.76 29.18 -15.01
CA LEU A 114 11.02 28.89 -14.35
C LEU A 114 12.19 29.63 -15.03
N ASP A 115 13.15 30.11 -14.24
CA ASP A 115 14.37 30.72 -14.77
C ASP A 115 15.25 29.64 -15.42
N PRO A 116 15.50 29.70 -16.75
CA PRO A 116 16.31 28.70 -17.43
C PRO A 116 17.75 28.63 -16.93
N ASN A 117 18.28 29.69 -16.28
CA ASN A 117 19.62 29.67 -15.69
C ASN A 117 19.73 28.74 -14.47
N LYS A 118 18.60 28.37 -13.87
CA LYS A 118 18.53 27.43 -12.75
C LYS A 118 18.24 26.00 -13.18
N ILE A 119 18.07 25.75 -14.48
CA ILE A 119 17.79 24.41 -15.00
C ILE A 119 19.11 23.74 -15.40
N TYR A 120 19.29 22.53 -14.90
CA TYR A 120 20.42 21.65 -15.17
C TYR A 120 19.89 20.31 -15.64
N VAL A 121 20.64 19.60 -16.49
CA VAL A 121 20.16 18.34 -17.05
C VAL A 121 21.23 17.28 -17.06
N THR A 122 20.81 16.02 -17.02
CA THR A 122 21.68 14.85 -17.08
C THR A 122 21.35 13.99 -18.30
N CYS A 123 22.31 13.21 -18.78
CA CYS A 123 22.17 12.34 -19.96
C CYS A 123 23.00 11.06 -19.76
N PHE A 124 22.58 9.96 -20.40
CA PHE A 124 23.29 8.69 -20.31
C PHE A 124 24.64 8.70 -21.01
N ILE A 125 25.70 8.32 -20.29
CA ILE A 125 27.09 8.25 -20.80
C ILE A 125 27.31 7.12 -21.81
N GLY A 126 26.37 6.17 -21.91
CA GLY A 126 26.51 4.98 -22.74
C GLY A 126 27.11 3.80 -21.97
N ASP A 127 27.04 2.63 -22.58
CA ASP A 127 27.70 1.42 -22.08
C ASP A 127 28.24 0.59 -23.27
N GLU A 128 29.55 0.66 -23.47
CA GLU A 128 30.22 -0.02 -24.59
C GLU A 128 30.11 -1.55 -24.46
N ALA A 129 30.08 -2.09 -23.24
CA ALA A 129 30.02 -3.53 -22.98
C ALA A 129 28.72 -4.17 -23.50
N ASN A 130 27.61 -3.44 -23.44
CA ASN A 130 26.31 -3.84 -23.94
C ASN A 130 25.99 -3.27 -25.34
N GLY A 131 26.94 -2.55 -25.97
CA GLY A 131 26.74 -1.94 -27.29
C GLY A 131 25.74 -0.78 -27.29
N ILE A 132 25.58 -0.10 -26.16
CA ILE A 132 24.66 1.03 -25.99
C ILE A 132 25.46 2.33 -26.12
N PRO A 133 25.20 3.17 -27.13
CA PRO A 133 25.95 4.40 -27.32
C PRO A 133 25.61 5.45 -26.26
N ARG A 134 26.51 6.42 -26.07
CA ARG A 134 26.25 7.64 -25.31
C ARG A 134 25.08 8.42 -25.90
N ASP A 135 24.26 9.04 -25.06
CA ASP A 135 23.12 9.83 -25.50
C ASP A 135 23.51 11.26 -25.93
N ASP A 136 24.34 11.36 -26.96
CA ASP A 136 24.74 12.64 -27.57
C ASP A 136 23.55 13.36 -28.23
N GLU A 137 22.54 12.61 -28.67
CA GLU A 137 21.32 13.17 -29.27
C GLU A 137 20.58 14.05 -28.26
N ALA A 138 20.28 13.52 -27.06
CA ALA A 138 19.60 14.30 -26.02
C ALA A 138 20.44 15.51 -25.59
N ALA A 139 21.75 15.32 -25.39
CA ALA A 139 22.66 16.40 -24.98
C ALA A 139 22.69 17.56 -26.00
N GLN A 140 22.72 17.26 -27.30
CA GLN A 140 22.71 18.29 -28.36
C GLN A 140 21.40 19.07 -28.40
N ILE A 141 20.26 18.38 -28.22
CA ILE A 141 18.94 19.03 -28.17
C ILE A 141 18.87 19.96 -26.96
N TRP A 142 19.37 19.51 -25.80
CA TRP A 142 19.49 20.34 -24.61
C TRP A 142 20.37 21.58 -24.84
N GLN A 143 21.54 21.42 -25.44
CA GLN A 143 22.39 22.56 -25.80
C GLN A 143 21.64 23.56 -26.68
N GLN A 144 20.86 23.07 -27.64
CA GLN A 144 20.09 23.93 -28.53
C GLN A 144 19.00 24.71 -27.80
N VAL A 145 18.17 24.07 -26.97
CA VAL A 145 17.10 24.78 -26.25
C VAL A 145 17.65 25.77 -25.22
N PHE A 146 18.80 25.47 -24.59
CA PHE A 146 19.51 26.45 -23.77
C PHE A 146 20.05 27.63 -24.59
N HIS A 147 20.66 27.35 -25.75
CA HIS A 147 21.16 28.38 -26.65
C HIS A 147 20.05 29.32 -27.14
N GLU A 148 18.86 28.79 -27.41
CA GLU A 148 17.67 29.56 -27.77
C GLU A 148 17.23 30.53 -26.65
N LYS A 149 17.57 30.24 -25.38
CA LYS A 149 17.39 31.15 -24.22
C LYS A 149 18.65 31.97 -23.90
N GLY A 150 19.66 31.95 -24.77
CA GLY A 150 20.91 32.71 -24.61
C GLY A 150 21.90 32.12 -23.61
N ILE A 151 21.78 30.83 -23.28
CA ILE A 151 22.62 30.14 -22.31
C ILE A 151 23.63 29.25 -23.05
N ASP A 152 24.92 29.45 -22.79
CA ASP A 152 25.97 28.54 -23.23
C ASP A 152 26.04 27.33 -22.29
N ALA A 153 25.43 26.22 -22.69
CA ALA A 153 25.33 25.00 -21.89
C ALA A 153 26.55 24.09 -22.12
N LYS A 154 27.56 24.26 -21.26
CA LYS A 154 28.74 23.38 -21.25
C LYS A 154 28.36 21.96 -20.84
N ILE A 155 28.84 20.99 -21.62
CA ILE A 155 28.75 19.56 -21.30
C ILE A 155 29.92 19.15 -20.39
N VAL A 156 29.64 18.35 -19.37
CA VAL A 156 30.62 17.75 -18.46
C VAL A 156 30.33 16.27 -18.31
N GLU A 157 31.36 15.43 -18.31
CA GLU A 157 31.23 13.98 -18.09
C GLU A 157 31.75 13.65 -16.69
N LEU A 158 30.88 13.11 -15.84
CA LEU A 158 31.21 12.77 -14.44
C LEU A 158 31.28 11.26 -14.21
N GLY A 159 30.56 10.48 -15.01
CA GLY A 159 30.47 9.03 -14.86
C GLY A 159 29.52 8.66 -13.73
N SER A 160 29.87 8.84 -12.46
CA SER A 160 28.98 8.49 -11.33
C SER A 160 28.70 9.69 -10.43
N ALA A 161 27.62 9.64 -9.64
CA ALA A 161 27.36 10.62 -8.58
C ALA A 161 28.57 10.75 -7.64
N LYS A 162 29.20 9.64 -7.24
CA LYS A 162 30.42 9.62 -6.41
C LYS A 162 31.61 10.37 -7.02
N ASN A 163 31.73 10.40 -8.34
CA ASN A 163 32.74 11.22 -9.01
C ASN A 163 32.31 12.69 -9.05
N GLY A 164 31.01 12.94 -9.23
CA GLY A 164 30.40 14.26 -9.04
C GLY A 164 30.77 14.87 -7.69
N ASP A 165 30.62 14.12 -6.59
CA ASP A 165 30.95 14.57 -5.22
C ASP A 165 32.41 15.04 -5.09
N LYS A 166 33.31 14.61 -5.99
CA LYS A 166 34.74 14.98 -5.96
C LYS A 166 35.10 16.08 -6.95
N LEU A 167 34.42 16.12 -8.09
CA LEU A 167 34.80 16.95 -9.24
C LEU A 167 33.92 18.20 -9.36
N GLY A 168 32.70 18.15 -8.84
CA GLY A 168 31.70 19.22 -8.88
C GLY A 168 31.24 19.60 -10.28
N MET A 169 30.56 20.75 -10.34
CA MET A 169 29.94 21.26 -11.57
C MET A 169 30.91 21.50 -12.73
N GLN A 170 32.16 21.88 -12.48
CA GLN A 170 33.14 22.28 -13.52
C GLN A 170 32.61 23.32 -14.53
N GLY A 171 31.67 24.18 -14.10
CA GLY A 171 30.97 25.15 -14.95
C GLY A 171 30.00 24.51 -15.97
N GLY A 172 29.67 23.22 -15.80
CA GLY A 172 28.75 22.46 -16.63
C GLY A 172 27.29 22.82 -16.38
N ARG A 173 26.46 22.49 -17.37
CA ARG A 173 24.99 22.55 -17.31
C ARG A 173 24.31 21.26 -17.76
N ILE A 174 24.98 20.52 -18.63
CA ILE A 174 24.57 19.20 -19.11
C ILE A 174 25.61 18.20 -18.62
N PHE A 175 25.18 17.15 -17.93
CA PHE A 175 26.08 16.20 -17.27
C PHE A 175 25.86 14.78 -17.74
N PHE A 176 26.92 14.08 -18.11
CA PHE A 176 26.86 12.66 -18.44
C PHE A 176 27.16 11.78 -17.21
N TYR A 177 26.23 10.87 -16.92
CA TYR A 177 26.35 9.85 -15.88
C TYR A 177 26.06 8.44 -16.42
N ASP A 178 26.48 7.44 -15.65
CA ASP A 178 26.37 6.00 -15.90
C ASP A 178 24.97 5.48 -15.60
N ASP A 179 24.80 4.16 -15.62
CA ASP A 179 23.50 3.51 -15.48
C ASP A 179 22.96 3.53 -14.04
N GLY A 180 23.74 4.06 -13.09
CA GLY A 180 23.27 4.37 -11.74
C GLY A 180 22.34 5.59 -11.72
N GLU A 181 22.58 6.56 -12.59
CA GLU A 181 21.84 7.83 -12.63
C GLU A 181 21.02 8.00 -13.91
N ASN A 182 21.50 7.51 -15.06
CA ASN A 182 20.91 7.80 -16.36
C ASN A 182 20.50 6.59 -17.20
N TRP A 183 20.04 5.52 -16.54
CA TRP A 183 19.42 4.39 -17.22
C TRP A 183 18.13 3.99 -16.50
N TRP A 184 17.05 3.94 -17.25
CA TRP A 184 15.76 3.62 -16.67
C TRP A 184 15.30 2.21 -17.02
N SER A 185 14.94 1.46 -15.98
CA SER A 185 14.11 0.25 -16.03
C SER A 185 13.38 0.08 -14.69
N ARG A 186 12.37 -0.80 -14.63
CA ARG A 186 11.73 -1.14 -13.34
C ARG A 186 12.70 -1.73 -12.29
N GLY A 187 13.84 -2.28 -12.73
CA GLY A 187 14.88 -2.82 -11.85
C GLY A 187 16.02 -1.85 -11.56
N GLY A 188 16.03 -0.66 -12.16
CA GLY A 188 17.15 0.29 -12.14
C GLY A 188 18.16 0.02 -13.26
N GLY A 189 19.45 0.11 -12.95
CA GLY A 189 20.56 -0.02 -13.91
C GLY A 189 20.55 -1.27 -14.80
N LEU A 190 21.50 -1.32 -15.73
CA LEU A 190 21.55 -2.31 -16.82
C LEU A 190 21.49 -3.74 -16.30
N GLU A 191 22.31 -4.09 -15.31
CA GLU A 191 22.37 -5.44 -14.76
C GLU A 191 21.09 -5.90 -14.06
N LYS A 192 20.31 -4.95 -13.53
CA LYS A 192 19.07 -5.21 -12.78
C LYS A 192 17.82 -5.09 -13.64
N THR A 193 17.95 -4.63 -14.88
CA THR A 193 16.83 -4.52 -15.83
C THR A 193 16.12 -5.87 -15.98
N PRO A 194 14.81 -5.99 -15.71
CA PRO A 194 14.11 -7.25 -15.85
C PRO A 194 14.11 -7.77 -17.30
N ILE A 195 14.13 -9.09 -17.47
CA ILE A 195 14.08 -9.72 -18.80
C ILE A 195 12.74 -9.37 -19.46
N GLY A 196 12.80 -8.92 -20.72
CA GLY A 196 11.63 -8.58 -21.53
C GLY A 196 11.03 -7.19 -21.28
N ASP A 197 11.43 -6.49 -20.23
CA ASP A 197 10.94 -5.15 -19.92
C ASP A 197 11.46 -4.10 -20.92
N PRO A 198 10.65 -3.06 -21.25
CA PRO A 198 11.15 -1.92 -22.00
C PRO A 198 12.06 -1.07 -21.10
N CYS A 199 13.16 -0.60 -21.66
CA CYS A 199 14.18 0.18 -20.97
C CYS A 199 14.88 1.13 -21.94
N GLY A 200 15.67 2.07 -21.40
CA GLY A 200 16.47 2.96 -22.23
C GLY A 200 17.25 3.99 -21.42
N PRO A 201 18.09 4.78 -22.13
CA PRO A 201 18.68 5.96 -21.54
C PRO A 201 17.59 6.94 -21.15
N ASP A 202 17.84 7.71 -20.11
CA ASP A 202 16.98 8.81 -19.75
C ASP A 202 17.76 10.13 -19.66
N SER A 203 17.00 11.21 -19.50
CA SER A 203 17.55 12.54 -19.28
C SER A 203 16.73 13.23 -18.22
N GLU A 204 17.35 13.48 -17.08
CA GLU A 204 16.69 14.09 -15.94
C GLU A 204 16.93 15.60 -15.94
N VAL A 205 15.98 16.34 -15.37
CA VAL A 205 15.99 17.79 -15.30
C VAL A 205 15.94 18.22 -13.85
N PHE A 206 16.90 19.04 -13.45
CA PHE A 206 17.10 19.52 -12.09
C PHE A 206 16.91 21.03 -12.01
N PHE A 207 16.33 21.48 -10.89
CA PHE A 207 16.26 22.88 -10.53
C PHE A 207 17.26 23.20 -9.42
N ASP A 208 18.02 24.29 -9.59
CA ASP A 208 19.02 24.79 -8.63
C ASP A 208 18.38 25.79 -7.66
N PHE A 209 18.28 25.40 -6.38
CA PHE A 209 17.81 26.28 -5.30
C PHE A 209 18.90 27.19 -4.72
N GLY A 210 20.14 27.08 -5.20
CA GLY A 210 21.28 27.92 -4.85
C GLY A 210 22.21 27.31 -3.79
N ASP A 211 23.45 27.80 -3.78
CA ASP A 211 24.56 27.31 -2.95
C ASP A 211 24.24 27.24 -1.45
N GLN A 212 23.37 28.11 -0.94
CA GLN A 212 22.97 28.13 0.47
C GLN A 212 22.22 26.86 0.93
N ASN A 213 21.74 26.04 -0.01
CA ASN A 213 21.04 24.78 0.27
C ASN A 213 21.94 23.55 0.09
N HIS A 214 23.24 23.74 -0.17
CA HIS A 214 24.17 22.64 -0.34
C HIS A 214 24.75 22.21 1.02
N ASP A 215 24.47 20.97 1.43
CA ASP A 215 25.14 20.33 2.55
C ASP A 215 26.55 19.85 2.13
N PRO A 216 27.63 20.44 2.68
CA PRO A 216 29.00 20.11 2.29
C PRO A 216 29.46 18.70 2.71
N SER A 217 28.68 17.99 3.54
CA SER A 217 28.99 16.59 3.90
C SER A 217 28.86 15.63 2.71
N TYR A 218 28.17 16.05 1.65
CA TYR A 218 27.99 15.31 0.40
C TYR A 218 29.04 15.65 -0.67
N GLY A 219 30.11 16.39 -0.34
CA GLY A 219 31.18 16.72 -1.30
C GLY A 219 30.86 17.95 -2.14
N GLU A 220 31.39 18.02 -3.37
CA GLU A 220 31.18 19.13 -4.30
C GLU A 220 29.76 19.10 -4.91
N PRO A 221 29.15 20.26 -5.23
CA PRO A 221 27.81 20.29 -5.80
C PRO A 221 27.77 19.77 -7.25
N HIS A 222 26.79 18.93 -7.55
CA HIS A 222 26.41 18.48 -8.90
C HIS A 222 24.93 18.05 -8.94
N PRO A 223 24.30 17.89 -10.12
CA PRO A 223 22.86 17.59 -10.21
C PRO A 223 22.45 16.31 -9.47
N ALA A 224 23.20 15.22 -9.63
CA ALA A 224 22.97 13.94 -8.92
C ALA A 224 23.39 13.95 -7.43
N SER A 225 23.62 15.11 -6.82
CA SER A 225 24.06 15.21 -5.41
C SER A 225 22.86 15.29 -4.48
N ASP A 226 22.86 14.47 -3.44
CA ASP A 226 21.86 14.49 -2.36
C ASP A 226 22.04 15.66 -1.37
N SER A 227 23.04 16.52 -1.58
CA SER A 227 23.37 17.68 -0.73
C SER A 227 22.23 18.67 -0.51
N GLY A 228 21.22 18.63 -1.37
CA GLY A 228 19.98 19.37 -1.18
C GLY A 228 19.81 20.63 -2.02
N ARG A 229 20.87 21.07 -2.71
CA ARG A 229 20.86 22.22 -3.64
C ARG A 229 20.03 21.97 -4.90
N PHE A 230 20.22 20.81 -5.51
CA PHE A 230 19.53 20.41 -6.72
C PHE A 230 18.33 19.54 -6.36
N MET A 231 17.28 19.64 -7.18
CA MET A 231 16.11 18.78 -7.08
C MET A 231 15.66 18.40 -8.47
N GLU A 232 15.57 17.11 -8.71
CA GLU A 232 15.02 16.55 -9.95
C GLU A 232 13.52 16.89 -10.04
N ILE A 233 13.14 17.63 -11.08
CA ILE A 233 11.76 18.07 -11.34
C ILE A 233 11.10 17.33 -12.51
N GLY A 234 11.84 16.50 -13.23
CA GLY A 234 11.29 15.54 -14.18
C GLY A 234 12.35 14.67 -14.85
N ASN A 235 11.93 13.49 -15.29
CA ASN A 235 12.74 12.50 -15.95
C ASN A 235 12.11 12.12 -17.30
N GLN A 236 12.90 12.19 -18.36
CA GLN A 236 12.51 11.84 -19.72
C GLN A 236 13.17 10.52 -20.12
N VAL A 237 12.42 9.43 -20.07
CA VAL A 237 12.90 8.10 -20.41
C VAL A 237 12.69 7.81 -21.89
N PHE A 238 13.78 7.51 -22.59
CA PHE A 238 13.77 7.21 -24.02
C PHE A 238 13.82 5.70 -24.25
N MET A 239 12.71 5.03 -23.93
CA MET A 239 12.59 3.58 -24.06
C MET A 239 12.80 3.14 -25.51
N GLN A 240 13.87 2.38 -25.73
CA GLN A 240 14.24 1.92 -27.06
C GLN A 240 14.94 0.55 -27.05
N TYR A 241 15.10 -0.06 -25.88
CA TYR A 241 15.69 -1.38 -25.71
C TYR A 241 14.78 -2.31 -24.89
N ARG A 242 14.98 -3.61 -25.03
CA ARG A 242 14.56 -4.63 -24.05
C ARG A 242 15.71 -5.59 -23.77
N ARG A 243 15.75 -6.11 -22.55
CA ARG A 243 16.75 -7.08 -22.13
C ARG A 243 16.33 -8.52 -22.49
N LEU A 244 17.25 -9.28 -23.05
CA LEU A 244 17.08 -10.68 -23.44
C LEU A 244 17.49 -11.65 -22.32
N GLU A 245 17.12 -12.93 -22.47
CA GLU A 245 17.45 -13.99 -21.50
C GLU A 245 18.97 -14.20 -21.34
N ASP A 246 19.76 -13.96 -22.39
CA ASP A 246 21.22 -14.05 -22.35
C ASP A 246 21.90 -12.82 -21.73
N GLY A 247 21.11 -11.85 -21.27
CA GLY A 247 21.56 -10.61 -20.64
C GLY A 247 21.82 -9.46 -21.61
N SER A 248 21.83 -9.71 -22.93
CA SER A 248 22.03 -8.67 -23.94
C SER A 248 20.80 -7.78 -24.14
N PHE A 249 20.97 -6.67 -24.85
CA PHE A 249 19.91 -5.72 -25.16
C PHE A 249 19.62 -5.69 -26.65
N GLU A 250 18.35 -5.66 -27.03
CA GLU A 250 17.94 -5.46 -28.41
C GLU A 250 16.99 -4.26 -28.56
N PRO A 251 16.96 -3.60 -29.73
CA PRO A 251 16.06 -2.48 -29.97
C PRO A 251 14.58 -2.88 -29.91
N LEU A 252 13.75 -2.03 -29.32
CA LEU A 252 12.30 -2.14 -29.41
C LEU A 252 11.81 -1.88 -30.84
N ALA A 253 10.70 -2.51 -31.22
CA ALA A 253 10.07 -2.31 -32.53
C ALA A 253 9.63 -0.85 -32.75
N ARG A 254 9.34 -0.12 -31.66
CA ARG A 254 8.97 1.28 -31.63
C ARG A 254 9.79 1.96 -30.54
N LYS A 255 10.33 3.14 -30.83
CA LYS A 255 10.93 3.99 -29.81
C LYS A 255 9.83 4.75 -29.10
N ASN A 256 9.82 4.69 -27.77
CA ASN A 256 8.80 5.31 -26.96
C ASN A 256 9.37 6.43 -26.09
N VAL A 257 8.51 7.34 -25.69
CA VAL A 257 8.79 8.31 -24.63
C VAL A 257 7.93 7.94 -23.44
N ASP A 258 8.57 7.85 -22.28
CA ASP A 258 7.94 7.79 -20.97
C ASP A 258 8.47 8.97 -20.16
N PHE A 259 7.63 9.97 -19.94
CA PHE A 259 7.99 11.12 -19.14
C PHE A 259 7.31 11.05 -17.77
N GLY A 260 8.06 11.36 -16.71
CA GLY A 260 7.53 11.55 -15.37
C GLY A 260 8.07 12.83 -14.73
N GLY A 261 7.19 13.79 -14.45
CA GLY A 261 7.50 15.04 -13.76
C GLY A 261 6.82 15.14 -12.39
N GLY A 262 7.57 15.36 -11.32
CA GLY A 262 6.98 15.53 -9.99
C GLY A 262 6.27 16.87 -9.86
N LEU A 263 4.93 16.87 -9.81
CA LEU A 263 4.14 18.11 -9.74
C LEU A 263 4.53 18.96 -8.53
N GLU A 264 4.70 18.32 -7.37
CA GLU A 264 5.11 18.99 -6.14
C GLU A 264 6.47 19.66 -6.26
N ARG A 265 7.41 19.01 -6.93
CA ARG A 265 8.77 19.52 -7.11
C ARG A 265 8.81 20.67 -8.12
N ILE A 266 8.05 20.59 -9.21
CA ILE A 266 7.88 21.70 -10.15
C ILE A 266 7.22 22.91 -9.46
N ALA A 267 6.20 22.68 -8.63
CA ALA A 267 5.56 23.75 -7.85
C ALA A 267 6.52 24.38 -6.83
N ALA A 268 7.38 23.59 -6.19
CA ALA A 268 8.43 24.06 -5.28
C ALA A 268 9.47 24.93 -6.02
N ALA A 269 9.90 24.50 -7.21
CA ALA A 269 10.76 25.27 -8.10
C ALA A 269 10.11 26.61 -8.52
N GLN A 270 8.80 26.60 -8.82
CA GLN A 270 8.05 27.80 -9.22
C GLN A 270 8.05 28.89 -8.14
N ILE A 271 7.93 28.50 -6.87
CA ILE A 271 8.03 29.44 -5.74
C ILE A 271 9.47 29.65 -5.26
N ASN A 272 10.45 29.04 -5.95
CA ASN A 272 11.87 29.05 -5.62
C ASN A 272 12.13 28.68 -4.14
N SER A 273 11.44 27.65 -3.66
CA SER A 273 11.60 27.09 -2.31
C SER A 273 12.00 25.62 -2.44
N PRO A 274 13.10 25.17 -1.81
CA PRO A 274 13.45 23.74 -1.80
C PRO A 274 12.49 22.92 -0.93
N ASP A 275 11.59 23.55 -0.20
CA ASP A 275 10.62 22.91 0.68
C ASP A 275 9.30 22.63 -0.06
N VAL A 276 9.09 21.37 -0.47
CA VAL A 276 7.88 20.95 -1.21
C VAL A 276 6.61 21.12 -0.39
N PHE A 277 6.70 21.20 0.94
CA PHE A 277 5.52 21.34 1.81
C PHE A 277 4.97 22.77 1.86
N LYS A 278 5.66 23.74 1.24
CA LYS A 278 5.20 25.13 1.10
C LYS A 278 4.34 25.37 -0.14
N ILE A 279 4.08 24.34 -0.95
CA ILE A 279 3.24 24.45 -2.15
C ILE A 279 1.75 24.39 -1.79
N SER A 280 0.89 24.77 -2.73
CA SER A 280 -0.56 24.84 -2.54
C SER A 280 -1.29 23.52 -2.27
N LEU A 281 -0.65 22.36 -2.52
CA LEU A 281 -1.20 21.03 -2.21
C LEU A 281 -0.91 20.55 -0.79
N LEU A 282 0.02 21.19 -0.08
CA LEU A 282 0.48 20.76 1.25
C LEU A 282 0.35 21.87 2.29
N TRP A 283 0.63 23.12 1.91
CA TRP A 283 0.62 24.26 2.81
C TRP A 283 -0.72 24.47 3.55
N PRO A 284 -1.90 24.32 2.91
CA PRO A 284 -3.17 24.45 3.63
C PRO A 284 -3.36 23.41 4.76
N ILE A 285 -2.77 22.22 4.61
CA ILE A 285 -2.74 21.20 5.67
C ILE A 285 -1.84 21.68 6.81
N ILE A 286 -0.65 22.18 6.49
CA ILE A 286 0.30 22.74 7.47
C ILE A 286 -0.33 23.92 8.24
N GLU A 287 -1.00 24.85 7.55
CA GLU A 287 -1.70 25.97 8.18
C GLU A 287 -2.77 25.49 9.15
N LYS A 288 -3.54 24.46 8.77
CA LYS A 288 -4.52 23.86 9.67
C LYS A 288 -3.86 23.20 10.88
N LEU A 289 -2.71 22.55 10.73
CA LEU A 289 -1.95 21.98 11.85
C LEU A 289 -1.43 23.06 12.80
N GLN A 290 -0.91 24.19 12.28
CA GLN A 290 -0.50 25.32 13.11
C GLN A 290 -1.68 25.89 13.91
N GLN A 291 -2.86 26.00 13.28
CA GLN A 291 -4.08 26.45 13.97
C GLN A 291 -4.52 25.51 15.08
N LEU A 292 -4.49 24.19 14.84
CA LEU A 292 -4.92 23.19 15.82
C LEU A 292 -3.93 23.02 16.98
N SER A 293 -2.63 23.11 16.70
CA SER A 293 -1.57 22.90 17.70
C SER A 293 -1.14 24.16 18.43
N GLY A 294 -1.35 25.35 17.83
CA GLY A 294 -0.75 26.61 18.29
C GLY A 294 0.77 26.67 18.10
N LYS A 295 1.37 25.71 17.40
CA LYS A 295 2.81 25.60 17.16
C LYS A 295 3.17 26.09 15.75
N GLY A 296 4.36 26.67 15.58
CA GLY A 296 4.84 27.16 14.30
C GLY A 296 5.48 26.07 13.44
N TYR A 297 5.35 26.19 12.12
CA TYR A 297 5.92 25.24 11.16
C TYR A 297 7.45 25.14 11.27
N ASP A 298 8.15 26.27 11.36
CA ASP A 298 9.61 26.28 11.31
C ASP A 298 10.29 25.52 12.47
N GLU A 299 9.62 25.45 13.63
CA GLU A 299 10.09 24.75 14.83
C GLU A 299 9.67 23.27 14.86
N HIS A 300 8.69 22.88 14.03
CA HIS A 300 8.05 21.57 14.06
C HIS A 300 7.89 20.95 12.67
N LYS A 301 8.85 21.22 11.77
CA LYS A 301 8.79 20.83 10.36
C LYS A 301 8.51 19.34 10.18
N GLU A 302 9.34 18.49 10.78
CA GLU A 302 9.25 17.04 10.63
C GLU A 302 7.83 16.52 10.95
N ALA A 303 7.32 16.84 12.14
CA ALA A 303 5.99 16.41 12.57
C ALA A 303 4.89 16.88 11.62
N MET A 304 4.89 18.16 11.23
CA MET A 304 3.86 18.70 10.35
C MET A 304 3.94 18.13 8.92
N ARG A 305 5.15 17.88 8.42
CA ARG A 305 5.40 17.29 7.11
C ARG A 305 4.95 15.84 7.03
N VAL A 306 5.33 15.02 8.03
CA VAL A 306 4.89 13.62 8.14
C VAL A 306 3.37 13.54 8.18
N ILE A 307 2.72 14.37 9.00
CA ILE A 307 1.26 14.41 9.06
C ILE A 307 0.65 14.77 7.70
N ALA A 308 1.13 15.85 7.06
CA ALA A 308 0.57 16.34 5.82
C ALA A 308 0.68 15.31 4.69
N ASP A 309 1.85 14.68 4.53
CA ASP A 309 2.06 13.64 3.54
C ASP A 309 1.22 12.39 3.82
N HIS A 310 1.29 11.86 5.04
CA HIS A 310 0.68 10.56 5.35
C HIS A 310 -0.85 10.61 5.32
N LEU A 311 -1.47 11.70 5.77
CA LEU A 311 -2.92 11.87 5.66
C LEU A 311 -3.36 12.10 4.22
N ARG A 312 -2.52 12.75 3.40
CA ARG A 312 -2.77 12.90 1.96
C ARG A 312 -2.74 11.54 1.26
N ALA A 313 -1.71 10.73 1.52
CA ALA A 313 -1.60 9.36 1.05
C ALA A 313 -2.79 8.49 1.48
N ALA A 314 -3.15 8.52 2.76
CA ALA A 314 -4.26 7.73 3.29
C ALA A 314 -5.63 8.17 2.73
N THR A 315 -5.82 9.45 2.42
CA THR A 315 -7.02 9.97 1.76
C THR A 315 -7.19 9.34 0.38
N PHE A 316 -6.15 9.34 -0.46
CA PHE A 316 -6.23 8.72 -1.79
C PHE A 316 -6.33 7.19 -1.74
N LEU A 317 -5.70 6.53 -0.77
CA LEU A 317 -5.91 5.10 -0.53
C LEU A 317 -7.38 4.80 -0.24
N ALA A 318 -8.04 5.61 0.60
CA ALA A 318 -9.47 5.47 0.88
C ALA A 318 -10.34 5.76 -0.35
N VAL A 319 -10.00 6.77 -1.16
CA VAL A 319 -10.67 7.04 -2.46
C VAL A 319 -10.59 5.83 -3.38
N ASP A 320 -9.46 5.11 -3.38
CA ASP A 320 -9.24 3.90 -4.16
C ASP A 320 -9.68 2.60 -3.44
N ASP A 321 -10.60 2.72 -2.48
CA ASP A 321 -11.29 1.63 -1.77
C ASP A 321 -10.43 0.81 -0.79
N VAL A 322 -9.25 1.32 -0.41
CA VAL A 322 -8.41 0.70 0.61
C VAL A 322 -8.93 1.04 2.00
N LYS A 323 -8.97 0.03 2.87
CA LYS A 323 -9.35 0.17 4.28
C LYS A 323 -8.19 -0.27 5.18
N PRO A 324 -8.04 0.32 6.38
CA PRO A 324 -7.04 -0.13 7.33
C PRO A 324 -7.19 -1.63 7.65
N ALA A 325 -6.12 -2.40 7.48
CA ALA A 325 -6.12 -3.85 7.67
C ALA A 325 -4.76 -4.37 8.19
N ASN A 326 -4.68 -5.66 8.49
CA ASN A 326 -3.46 -6.28 9.02
C ASN A 326 -2.47 -6.73 7.93
N LYS A 327 -2.81 -6.59 6.64
CA LYS A 327 -2.04 -7.14 5.51
C LYS A 327 -2.03 -6.17 4.33
N GLU A 328 -1.03 -6.32 3.46
CA GLU A 328 -0.95 -5.71 2.13
C GLU A 328 -1.20 -4.19 2.18
N GLN A 329 -2.03 -3.65 1.28
CA GLN A 329 -2.28 -2.21 1.18
C GLN A 329 -2.89 -1.63 2.46
N GLY A 330 -3.79 -2.40 3.09
CA GLY A 330 -4.43 -1.97 4.34
C GLY A 330 -3.46 -1.89 5.52
N TYR A 331 -2.37 -2.68 5.52
CA TYR A 331 -1.29 -2.55 6.50
C TYR A 331 -0.53 -1.24 6.31
N VAL A 332 -0.21 -0.87 5.06
CA VAL A 332 0.50 0.38 4.76
C VAL A 332 -0.36 1.60 5.08
N MET A 333 -1.65 1.60 4.69
CA MET A 333 -2.60 2.65 5.07
C MET A 333 -2.64 2.85 6.59
N ARG A 334 -2.70 1.76 7.34
CA ARG A 334 -2.66 1.79 8.79
C ARG A 334 -1.35 2.35 9.34
N ARG A 335 -0.19 1.98 8.78
CA ARG A 335 1.12 2.54 9.20
C ARG A 335 1.14 4.06 9.01
N LEU A 336 0.69 4.56 7.87
CA LEU A 336 0.59 6.00 7.57
C LEU A 336 -0.29 6.73 8.59
N LEU A 337 -1.52 6.24 8.81
CA LEU A 337 -2.46 6.84 9.76
C LEU A 337 -1.91 6.87 11.18
N ARG A 338 -1.29 5.78 11.63
CA ARG A 338 -0.75 5.64 12.99
C ARG A 338 0.41 6.58 13.24
N ARG A 339 1.35 6.67 12.30
CA ARG A 339 2.49 7.59 12.40
C ARG A 339 2.01 9.04 12.39
N ALA A 340 1.04 9.40 11.55
CA ALA A 340 0.41 10.72 11.58
C ALA A 340 -0.24 11.04 12.94
N ILE A 341 -0.97 10.10 13.54
CA ILE A 341 -1.59 10.29 14.87
C ILE A 341 -0.53 10.43 15.98
N ARG A 342 0.60 9.70 15.89
CA ARG A 342 1.73 9.85 16.83
C ARG A 342 2.29 11.27 16.80
N PHE A 343 2.68 11.76 15.62
CA PHE A 343 3.22 13.12 15.48
C PHE A 343 2.20 14.21 15.85
N ALA A 344 0.91 13.97 15.61
CA ALA A 344 -0.15 14.88 16.05
C ALA A 344 -0.20 15.01 17.57
N LEU A 345 0.03 13.90 18.30
CA LEU A 345 0.13 13.92 19.75
C LEU A 345 1.33 14.74 20.23
N ASP A 346 2.48 14.64 19.56
CA ASP A 346 3.68 15.45 19.87
C ASP A 346 3.43 16.95 19.64
N LEU A 347 2.56 17.29 18.68
CA LEU A 347 2.07 18.66 18.47
C LEU A 347 1.04 19.11 19.51
N GLY A 348 0.57 18.22 20.38
CA GLY A 348 -0.48 18.50 21.37
C GLY A 348 -1.91 18.39 20.81
N ILE A 349 -2.09 17.81 19.62
CA ILE A 349 -3.40 17.64 18.97
C ILE A 349 -4.06 16.36 19.48
N GLU A 350 -4.93 16.54 20.48
CA GLU A 350 -5.50 15.44 21.26
C GLU A 350 -6.95 15.05 20.94
N GLN A 351 -7.66 15.82 20.11
CA GLN A 351 -9.05 15.52 19.70
C GLN A 351 -9.33 16.03 18.28
N ASN A 352 -10.37 15.44 17.64
CA ASN A 352 -10.94 15.86 16.34
C ASN A 352 -9.90 16.09 15.24
N PHE A 353 -8.86 15.27 15.19
CA PHE A 353 -7.72 15.55 14.33
C PHE A 353 -8.05 15.30 12.85
N PHE A 354 -8.57 14.12 12.52
CA PHE A 354 -8.91 13.79 11.14
C PHE A 354 -10.18 14.52 10.68
N GLU A 355 -11.11 14.79 11.60
CA GLU A 355 -12.31 15.59 11.32
C GLU A 355 -11.98 17.00 10.81
N GLU A 356 -10.85 17.56 11.25
CA GLU A 356 -10.42 18.90 10.87
C GLU A 356 -9.45 18.91 9.66
N ILE A 357 -8.67 17.83 9.45
CA ILE A 357 -7.63 17.77 8.43
C ILE A 357 -8.07 17.08 7.14
N VAL A 358 -8.77 15.94 7.21
CA VAL A 358 -9.16 15.17 6.03
C VAL A 358 -10.06 15.98 5.08
N PRO A 359 -11.03 16.80 5.56
CA PRO A 359 -11.79 17.67 4.67
C PRO A 359 -10.92 18.66 3.89
N VAL A 360 -9.91 19.26 4.52
CA VAL A 360 -8.96 20.17 3.86
C VAL A 360 -8.27 19.45 2.71
N ILE A 361 -7.82 18.20 2.93
CA ILE A 361 -7.17 17.39 1.90
C ILE A 361 -8.16 17.09 0.77
N ALA A 362 -9.36 16.60 1.07
CA ALA A 362 -10.35 16.27 0.04
C ALA A 362 -10.74 17.50 -0.79
N ASP A 363 -10.86 18.67 -0.15
CA ASP A 363 -11.21 19.93 -0.82
C ASP A 363 -10.11 20.44 -1.75
N LEU A 364 -8.83 20.17 -1.43
CA LEU A 364 -7.69 20.52 -2.30
C LEU A 364 -7.70 19.80 -3.66
N TYR A 365 -8.40 18.66 -3.73
CA TYR A 365 -8.43 17.75 -4.87
C TYR A 365 -9.81 17.62 -5.51
N HIS A 366 -10.84 18.25 -4.93
CA HIS A 366 -12.24 18.12 -5.32
C HIS A 366 -12.47 18.43 -6.82
N ASP A 367 -11.85 19.51 -7.31
CA ASP A 367 -12.08 19.97 -8.68
C ASP A 367 -11.21 19.25 -9.72
N ASP A 368 -10.11 18.64 -9.27
CA ASP A 368 -9.14 17.97 -10.14
C ASP A 368 -9.44 16.48 -10.33
N PHE A 369 -10.02 15.82 -9.31
CA PHE A 369 -10.28 14.38 -9.30
C PHE A 369 -11.76 14.11 -8.97
N PRO A 370 -12.61 13.83 -9.98
CA PRO A 370 -14.05 13.60 -9.78
C PRO A 370 -14.39 12.50 -8.77
N GLU A 371 -13.55 11.47 -8.68
CA GLU A 371 -13.71 10.38 -7.71
C GLU A 371 -13.45 10.82 -6.26
N VAL A 372 -12.61 11.83 -6.03
CA VAL A 372 -12.41 12.44 -4.71
C VAL A 372 -13.67 13.18 -4.30
N ALA A 373 -14.23 14.01 -5.19
CA ALA A 373 -15.49 14.70 -4.96
C ALA A 373 -16.64 13.71 -4.67
N ALA A 374 -16.74 12.64 -5.45
CA ALA A 374 -17.79 11.64 -5.29
C ALA A 374 -17.69 10.84 -3.98
N LYS A 375 -16.48 10.58 -3.48
CA LYS A 375 -16.24 9.76 -2.26
C LYS A 375 -15.89 10.58 -1.02
N ARG A 376 -15.90 11.90 -1.11
CA ARG A 376 -15.44 12.82 -0.06
C ARG A 376 -15.96 12.45 1.34
N ASP A 377 -17.28 12.32 1.49
CA ASP A 377 -17.90 12.06 2.80
C ASP A 377 -17.61 10.64 3.31
N GLU A 378 -17.59 9.63 2.43
CA GLU A 378 -17.24 8.25 2.79
C GLU A 378 -15.79 8.14 3.28
N VAL A 379 -14.87 8.84 2.62
CA VAL A 379 -13.44 8.88 3.00
C VAL A 379 -13.28 9.54 4.36
N ILE A 380 -13.90 10.70 4.58
CA ILE A 380 -13.88 11.40 5.87
C ILE A 380 -14.40 10.49 6.98
N GLU A 381 -15.57 9.87 6.79
CA GLU A 381 -16.17 8.98 7.79
C GLU A 381 -15.28 7.77 8.11
N THR A 382 -14.69 7.15 7.07
CA THR A 382 -13.82 5.99 7.20
C THR A 382 -12.58 6.31 8.02
N LEU A 383 -11.90 7.44 7.71
CA LEU A 383 -10.68 7.83 8.41
C LEU A 383 -10.97 8.24 9.86
N ILE A 384 -12.02 9.03 10.11
CA ILE A 384 -12.42 9.43 11.49
C ILE A 384 -12.69 8.22 12.38
N LYS A 385 -13.32 7.17 11.84
CA LYS A 385 -13.55 5.91 12.57
C LYS A 385 -12.22 5.28 13.00
N GLU A 386 -11.22 5.24 12.12
CA GLU A 386 -9.89 4.69 12.44
C GLU A 386 -9.15 5.54 13.48
N GLU A 387 -9.22 6.87 13.41
CA GLU A 387 -8.61 7.76 14.43
C GLU A 387 -9.14 7.43 15.84
N LYS A 388 -10.46 7.30 15.98
CA LYS A 388 -11.12 7.01 17.26
C LYS A 388 -10.69 5.67 17.84
N VAL A 389 -10.59 4.64 16.99
CA VAL A 389 -10.11 3.31 17.39
C VAL A 389 -8.66 3.38 17.84
N PHE A 390 -7.79 3.98 17.04
CA PHE A 390 -6.36 3.94 17.27
C PHE A 390 -5.88 4.83 18.42
N ARG A 391 -6.48 6.01 18.63
CA ARG A 391 -6.07 6.93 19.72
C ARG A 391 -6.12 6.26 21.10
N THR A 392 -7.12 5.42 21.34
CA THR A 392 -7.25 4.68 22.61
C THR A 392 -6.07 3.73 22.81
N THR A 393 -5.70 2.99 21.76
CA THR A 393 -4.54 2.10 21.75
C THR A 393 -3.24 2.87 21.92
N LEU A 394 -3.07 4.01 21.25
CA LEU A 394 -1.86 4.83 21.31
C LEU A 394 -1.59 5.35 22.73
N ARG A 395 -2.59 5.96 23.38
CA ARG A 395 -2.45 6.48 24.76
C ARG A 395 -2.08 5.39 25.76
N ALA A 396 -2.71 4.22 25.64
CA ALA A 396 -2.37 3.07 26.48
C ALA A 396 -0.94 2.60 26.18
N GLY A 397 -0.59 2.48 24.89
CA GLY A 397 0.72 2.07 24.39
C GLY A 397 1.86 2.94 24.91
N ILE A 398 1.78 4.26 24.77
CA ILE A 398 2.80 5.21 25.26
C ILE A 398 2.98 5.10 26.78
N LYS A 399 1.86 5.03 27.52
CA LYS A 399 1.92 4.84 28.99
C LYS A 399 2.61 3.54 29.37
N HIS A 400 2.36 2.46 28.64
CA HIS A 400 3.01 1.17 28.86
C HIS A 400 4.47 1.20 28.41
N PHE A 401 4.80 1.85 27.30
CA PHE A 401 6.16 2.05 26.83
C PHE A 401 7.03 2.68 27.92
N ALA A 402 6.60 3.82 28.47
CA ALA A 402 7.32 4.53 29.53
C ALA A 402 7.49 3.70 30.83
N LYS A 403 6.62 2.71 31.05
CA LYS A 403 6.66 1.82 32.23
C LYS A 403 7.57 0.60 32.02
N GLU A 404 7.55 0.04 30.81
CA GLU A 404 8.20 -1.23 30.48
C GLU A 404 9.64 -1.03 30.03
N VAL A 405 9.95 0.08 29.35
CA VAL A 405 11.31 0.43 28.92
C VAL A 405 12.12 0.91 30.12
N LYS A 406 13.25 0.24 30.38
CA LYS A 406 14.18 0.56 31.46
C LYS A 406 15.57 0.79 30.91
N GLY A 407 15.76 1.95 30.29
CA GLY A 407 17.04 2.38 29.71
C GLY A 407 17.29 1.91 28.27
N GLU A 408 16.77 0.75 27.87
CA GLU A 408 16.87 0.22 26.50
C GLU A 408 15.54 -0.45 26.09
N LEU A 409 15.19 -0.37 24.81
CA LEU A 409 14.05 -1.08 24.22
C LEU A 409 14.50 -2.46 23.71
N SER A 410 14.08 -3.53 24.41
CA SER A 410 14.34 -4.91 24.00
C SER A 410 13.21 -5.50 23.14
N GLY A 411 13.51 -6.56 22.37
CA GLY A 411 12.49 -7.24 21.57
C GLY A 411 11.38 -7.89 22.40
N GLU A 412 11.66 -8.29 23.65
CA GLU A 412 10.65 -8.77 24.59
C GLU A 412 9.67 -7.68 25.00
N VAL A 413 10.16 -6.45 25.23
CA VAL A 413 9.32 -5.29 25.54
C VAL A 413 8.47 -4.93 24.33
N ILE A 414 9.05 -4.89 23.13
CA ILE A 414 8.32 -4.67 21.88
C ILE A 414 7.23 -5.74 21.70
N PHE A 415 7.56 -7.02 21.93
CA PHE A 415 6.59 -8.11 21.86
C PHE A 415 5.45 -7.92 22.87
N LYS A 416 5.76 -7.56 24.12
CA LYS A 416 4.75 -7.30 25.14
C LYS A 416 3.85 -6.13 24.78
N LEU A 417 4.42 -5.04 24.28
CA LEU A 417 3.71 -3.86 23.79
C LEU A 417 2.74 -4.22 22.66
N TYR A 418 3.22 -4.98 21.68
CA TYR A 418 2.46 -5.47 20.54
C TYR A 418 1.36 -6.46 20.95
N ASP A 419 1.71 -7.52 21.67
CA ASP A 419 0.80 -8.64 21.95
C ASP A 419 -0.22 -8.31 23.03
N THR A 420 0.20 -7.64 24.11
CA THR A 420 -0.66 -7.38 25.27
C THR A 420 -1.46 -6.09 25.12
N PHE A 421 -0.83 -5.04 24.60
CA PHE A 421 -1.41 -3.70 24.57
C PHE A 421 -1.84 -3.26 23.17
N GLY A 422 -1.57 -4.08 22.15
CA GLY A 422 -1.85 -3.74 20.75
C GLY A 422 -1.00 -2.59 20.23
N PHE A 423 0.06 -2.22 20.96
CA PHE A 423 0.93 -1.10 20.61
C PHE A 423 1.89 -1.54 19.51
N PRO A 424 1.82 -0.94 18.32
CA PRO A 424 2.51 -1.47 17.15
C PRO A 424 4.04 -1.46 17.30
N VAL A 425 4.69 -2.40 16.61
CA VAL A 425 6.17 -2.53 16.63
C VAL A 425 6.82 -1.27 16.08
N GLU A 426 6.30 -0.79 14.95
CA GLU A 426 6.76 0.41 14.27
C GLU A 426 6.73 1.64 15.21
N LEU A 427 5.64 1.83 15.95
CA LEU A 427 5.53 2.94 16.89
C LEU A 427 6.39 2.76 18.14
N SER A 428 6.66 1.51 18.54
CA SER A 428 7.57 1.26 19.67
C SER A 428 8.99 1.70 19.31
N LEU A 429 9.43 1.43 18.07
CA LEU A 429 10.74 1.85 17.57
C LEU A 429 10.80 3.38 17.41
N GLU A 430 9.78 3.99 16.78
CA GLU A 430 9.69 5.45 16.63
C GLU A 430 9.65 6.17 17.99
N GLU A 431 8.94 5.61 18.98
CA GLU A 431 8.89 6.19 20.33
C GLU A 431 10.26 6.11 21.04
N ALA A 432 11.01 5.02 20.83
CA ALA A 432 12.36 4.90 21.37
C ALA A 432 13.31 5.92 20.74
N GLU A 433 13.27 6.06 19.42
CA GLU A 433 14.06 7.06 18.69
C GLU A 433 13.74 8.48 19.16
N GLY A 434 12.45 8.85 19.21
CA GLY A 434 12.02 10.18 19.67
C GLY A 434 12.42 10.50 21.11
N GLN A 435 12.55 9.50 21.98
CA GLN A 435 13.00 9.67 23.37
C GLN A 435 14.51 9.44 23.58
N ASN A 436 15.28 9.23 22.51
CA ASN A 436 16.71 8.85 22.56
C ASN A 436 16.96 7.60 23.42
N VAL A 437 16.01 6.67 23.43
CA VAL A 437 16.14 5.37 24.07
C VAL A 437 16.85 4.42 23.09
N PRO A 438 18.01 3.83 23.45
CA PRO A 438 18.66 2.85 22.61
C PRO A 438 17.75 1.64 22.37
N VAL A 439 17.76 1.14 21.15
CA VAL A 439 17.10 -0.11 20.78
C VAL A 439 18.13 -1.23 20.78
N SER A 440 17.85 -2.33 21.45
CA SER A 440 18.77 -3.47 21.51
C SER A 440 19.11 -3.98 20.11
N GLY A 441 20.40 -4.23 19.84
CA GLY A 441 20.84 -4.79 18.56
C GLY A 441 20.24 -6.17 18.24
N SER A 442 19.76 -6.91 19.25
CA SER A 442 19.08 -8.20 19.10
C SER A 442 17.56 -8.12 19.04
N TRP A 443 16.96 -6.92 19.06
CA TRP A 443 15.52 -6.77 19.27
C TRP A 443 14.66 -7.59 18.29
N LYS A 444 15.07 -7.69 17.02
CA LYS A 444 14.34 -8.47 16.00
C LYS A 444 14.33 -9.95 16.37
N HIS A 445 15.50 -10.47 16.72
CA HIS A 445 15.64 -11.87 17.13
C HIS A 445 14.84 -12.16 18.40
N ASP A 446 14.94 -11.29 19.40
CA ASP A 446 14.23 -11.46 20.68
C ASP A 446 12.70 -11.38 20.48
N PHE A 447 12.24 -10.45 19.63
CA PHE A 447 10.83 -10.31 19.26
C PHE A 447 10.32 -11.54 18.51
N GLU A 448 11.05 -12.01 17.50
CA GLU A 448 10.70 -13.20 16.73
C GLU A 448 10.70 -14.44 17.61
N HIS A 449 11.68 -14.57 18.50
CA HIS A 449 11.73 -15.63 19.50
C HIS A 449 10.50 -15.59 20.42
N ALA A 450 10.13 -14.41 20.93
CA ALA A 450 8.94 -14.26 21.77
C ALA A 450 7.62 -14.53 21.01
N MET A 451 7.53 -14.11 19.74
CA MET A 451 6.43 -14.44 18.83
C MET A 451 6.35 -15.94 18.57
N ASP A 452 7.49 -16.61 18.36
CA ASP A 452 7.55 -18.05 18.13
C ASP A 452 7.27 -18.83 19.41
N GLU A 453 7.71 -18.36 20.57
CA GLU A 453 7.30 -18.89 21.86
C GLU A 453 5.80 -18.71 22.09
N GLN A 454 5.21 -17.58 21.71
CA GLN A 454 3.78 -17.35 21.82
C GLN A 454 3.00 -18.21 20.83
N ARG A 455 3.48 -18.35 19.59
CA ARG A 455 2.94 -19.29 18.59
C ARG A 455 3.11 -20.72 19.05
N ASN A 456 4.21 -21.06 19.71
CA ASN A 456 4.48 -22.39 20.25
C ASN A 456 3.64 -22.65 21.47
N ARG A 457 3.47 -21.70 22.39
CA ARG A 457 2.51 -21.75 23.51
C ARG A 457 1.08 -21.84 23.00
N SER A 458 0.74 -21.10 21.95
CA SER A 458 -0.54 -21.22 21.26
C SER A 458 -0.65 -22.58 20.58
N ARG A 459 0.41 -23.10 19.96
CA ARG A 459 0.52 -24.42 19.33
C ARG A 459 0.63 -25.57 20.32
N THR A 460 1.03 -25.37 21.58
CA THR A 460 1.08 -26.37 22.66
C THR A 460 -0.17 -26.32 23.51
N ALA A 461 -0.77 -25.15 23.72
CA ALA A 461 -2.17 -25.01 24.10
C ALA A 461 -3.08 -25.63 23.03
N THR A 462 -2.71 -25.49 21.75
CA THR A 462 -3.32 -26.16 20.61
C THR A 462 -2.80 -27.58 20.42
N LYS A 463 -1.64 -28.06 20.89
CA LYS A 463 -1.32 -29.52 20.91
C LYS A 463 -1.99 -30.21 22.09
N GLY A 464 -2.33 -29.45 23.13
CA GLY A 464 -3.26 -29.82 24.18
C GLY A 464 -4.74 -29.73 23.77
N GLN A 465 -5.08 -28.99 22.71
CA GLN A 465 -6.48 -28.82 22.22
C GLN A 465 -6.73 -29.20 20.74
N PHE A 466 -5.72 -29.67 20.03
CA PHE A 466 -5.66 -30.11 18.62
C PHE A 466 -4.42 -31.01 18.45
N LYS A 467 -4.60 -32.29 18.75
CA LYS A 467 -4.22 -33.31 17.77
C LYS A 467 -5.17 -33.16 16.58
N GLY A 468 -4.87 -32.18 15.73
CA GLY A 468 -5.63 -31.86 14.52
C GLY A 468 -5.10 -32.61 13.30
N GLY A 469 -4.89 -33.91 13.44
CA GLY A 469 -5.09 -34.89 12.38
C GLY A 469 -6.18 -35.82 12.92
N LEU A 470 -7.27 -35.97 12.18
CA LEU A 470 -8.52 -36.61 12.55
C LEU A 470 -8.35 -37.98 13.25
N GLU A 471 -8.20 -38.00 14.58
CA GLU A 471 -8.17 -39.25 15.37
C GLU A 471 -8.99 -39.16 16.67
N GLY A 472 -9.96 -38.25 16.72
CA GLY A 472 -11.04 -38.32 17.71
C GLY A 472 -12.13 -39.27 17.24
N HIS A 473 -11.96 -40.58 17.43
CA HIS A 473 -13.04 -41.56 17.16
C HIS A 473 -14.07 -41.65 18.31
N SER A 474 -13.92 -40.86 19.37
CA SER A 474 -14.86 -40.88 20.48
C SER A 474 -16.25 -40.44 20.03
N ASP A 475 -17.27 -41.03 20.66
CA ASP A 475 -18.66 -40.74 20.30
C ASP A 475 -19.03 -39.27 20.59
N MET A 476 -18.42 -38.64 21.60
CA MET A 476 -18.61 -37.21 21.84
C MET A 476 -18.04 -36.33 20.74
N HIS A 477 -16.90 -36.69 20.14
CA HIS A 477 -16.33 -35.95 19.02
C HIS A 477 -17.27 -35.99 17.81
N LYS A 478 -17.84 -37.16 17.47
CA LYS A 478 -18.84 -37.32 16.40
C LYS A 478 -20.09 -36.47 16.65
N LYS A 479 -20.58 -36.46 17.90
CA LYS A 479 -21.75 -35.67 18.33
C LYS A 479 -21.49 -34.18 18.14
N TYR A 480 -20.35 -33.68 18.63
CA TYR A 480 -19.99 -32.27 18.48
C TYR A 480 -19.67 -31.87 17.04
N HIS A 481 -19.13 -32.78 16.24
CA HIS A 481 -18.93 -32.51 14.82
C HIS A 481 -20.27 -32.32 14.11
N THR A 482 -21.22 -33.20 14.35
CA THR A 482 -22.57 -33.10 13.77
C THR A 482 -23.32 -31.88 14.29
N ALA A 483 -23.19 -31.57 15.59
CA ALA A 483 -23.75 -30.34 16.18
C ALA A 483 -23.18 -29.07 15.53
N THR A 484 -21.91 -29.10 15.12
CA THR A 484 -21.27 -27.97 14.43
C THR A 484 -21.96 -27.66 13.09
N HIS A 485 -22.30 -28.68 12.29
CA HIS A 485 -23.02 -28.48 11.02
C HIS A 485 -24.45 -28.00 11.22
N LEU A 486 -25.16 -28.57 12.21
CA LEU A 486 -26.51 -28.10 12.55
C LEU A 486 -26.49 -26.62 12.95
N MET A 487 -25.54 -26.24 13.81
CA MET A 487 -25.37 -24.86 14.26
C MET A 487 -24.97 -23.93 13.11
N TYR A 488 -24.06 -24.35 12.23
CA TYR A 488 -23.64 -23.51 11.11
C TYR A 488 -24.81 -23.20 10.16
N LYS A 489 -25.62 -24.21 9.83
CA LYS A 489 -26.84 -23.99 9.05
C LYS A 489 -27.84 -23.10 9.80
N ALA A 490 -28.05 -23.32 11.09
CA ALA A 490 -28.96 -22.50 11.90
C ALA A 490 -28.50 -21.04 11.98
N LEU A 491 -27.19 -20.78 12.08
CA LEU A 491 -26.62 -19.43 12.03
C LEU A 491 -26.89 -18.75 10.69
N ARG A 492 -26.75 -19.47 9.57
CA ARG A 492 -27.08 -18.92 8.23
C ARG A 492 -28.57 -18.61 8.09
N LEU A 493 -29.44 -19.46 8.61
CA LEU A 493 -30.90 -19.21 8.61
C LEU A 493 -31.29 -18.00 9.48
N THR A 494 -30.61 -17.81 10.61
CA THR A 494 -30.95 -16.76 11.58
C THR A 494 -30.32 -15.41 11.24
N LEU A 495 -29.06 -15.42 10.77
CA LEU A 495 -28.27 -14.21 10.57
C LEU A 495 -28.14 -13.83 9.09
N GLY A 496 -28.19 -14.79 8.17
CA GLY A 496 -28.05 -14.57 6.73
C GLY A 496 -26.88 -15.33 6.08
N ASP A 497 -26.87 -15.35 4.75
CA ASP A 497 -25.93 -16.13 3.95
C ASP A 497 -24.47 -15.61 3.96
N HIS A 498 -24.24 -14.40 4.50
CA HIS A 498 -22.91 -13.84 4.70
C HIS A 498 -22.12 -14.53 5.82
N VAL A 499 -22.78 -15.39 6.61
CA VAL A 499 -22.12 -16.20 7.63
C VAL A 499 -21.27 -17.28 6.96
N ILE A 500 -19.96 -17.10 7.02
CA ILE A 500 -18.94 -17.99 6.47
C ILE A 500 -18.06 -18.46 7.63
N GLN A 501 -17.81 -19.77 7.71
CA GLN A 501 -16.91 -20.34 8.69
C GLN A 501 -15.48 -19.76 8.55
N ARG A 502 -14.90 -19.30 9.67
CA ARG A 502 -13.53 -18.80 9.79
C ARG A 502 -12.64 -19.68 10.68
N GLY A 503 -13.24 -20.55 11.49
CA GLY A 503 -12.51 -21.50 12.32
C GLY A 503 -13.46 -22.44 13.06
N SER A 504 -12.99 -23.64 13.41
CA SER A 504 -13.72 -24.57 14.26
C SER A 504 -12.75 -25.35 15.15
N ASN A 505 -13.16 -25.71 16.35
CA ASN A 505 -12.44 -26.59 17.27
C ASN A 505 -13.44 -27.41 18.10
N ILE A 506 -13.21 -28.71 18.20
CA ILE A 506 -14.02 -29.64 18.98
C ILE A 506 -13.13 -30.31 20.01
N THR A 507 -13.59 -30.35 21.26
CA THR A 507 -13.00 -31.14 22.35
C THR A 507 -14.05 -32.09 22.93
N GLU A 508 -13.67 -32.96 23.87
CA GLU A 508 -14.61 -33.83 24.60
C GLU A 508 -15.66 -33.04 25.41
N GLU A 509 -15.36 -31.79 25.74
CA GLU A 509 -16.18 -30.96 26.64
C GLU A 509 -17.06 -29.97 25.90
N ARG A 510 -16.62 -29.45 24.75
CA ARG A 510 -17.29 -28.38 24.01
C ARG A 510 -16.92 -28.32 22.53
N LEU A 511 -17.72 -27.60 21.76
CA LEU A 511 -17.34 -27.09 20.45
C LEU A 511 -17.15 -25.56 20.46
N ARG A 512 -16.29 -25.08 19.58
CA ARG A 512 -16.02 -23.67 19.31
C ARG A 512 -16.11 -23.43 17.82
N PHE A 513 -16.88 -22.43 17.40
CA PHE A 513 -17.09 -22.10 16.01
C PHE A 513 -16.94 -20.60 15.77
N ASP A 514 -16.10 -20.25 14.81
CA ASP A 514 -15.79 -18.87 14.44
C ASP A 514 -16.36 -18.60 13.05
N PHE A 515 -17.06 -17.48 12.88
CA PHE A 515 -17.76 -17.16 11.62
C PHE A 515 -17.77 -15.65 11.33
N SER A 516 -17.90 -15.30 10.05
CA SER A 516 -18.02 -13.90 9.63
C SER A 516 -19.37 -13.31 10.02
N HIS A 517 -19.33 -12.31 10.89
CA HIS A 517 -20.48 -11.50 11.25
C HIS A 517 -19.96 -10.20 11.88
N PRO A 518 -20.31 -9.01 11.36
CA PRO A 518 -19.72 -7.75 11.81
C PRO A 518 -20.24 -7.30 13.19
N GLU A 519 -21.46 -7.68 13.53
CA GLU A 519 -22.17 -7.24 14.72
C GLU A 519 -22.13 -8.29 15.83
N LYS A 520 -22.49 -7.90 17.05
CA LYS A 520 -22.68 -8.86 18.14
C LYS A 520 -24.00 -9.61 17.91
N VAL A 521 -23.96 -10.94 17.99
CA VAL A 521 -25.19 -11.75 17.90
C VAL A 521 -26.05 -11.47 19.13
N THR A 522 -27.29 -11.08 18.90
CA THR A 522 -28.24 -10.74 19.96
C THR A 522 -28.64 -11.99 20.76
N PRO A 523 -29.03 -11.85 22.05
CA PRO A 523 -29.55 -12.97 22.83
C PRO A 523 -30.71 -13.70 22.16
N GLU A 524 -31.60 -12.97 21.48
CA GLU A 524 -32.75 -13.51 20.76
C GLU A 524 -32.31 -14.36 19.56
N GLN A 525 -31.32 -13.89 18.79
CA GLN A 525 -30.74 -14.66 17.70
C GLN A 525 -30.00 -15.91 18.20
N LEU A 526 -29.29 -15.82 19.33
CA LEU A 526 -28.63 -16.99 19.92
C LEU A 526 -29.66 -18.03 20.38
N ALA A 527 -30.73 -17.60 21.03
CA ALA A 527 -31.83 -18.47 21.44
C ALA A 527 -32.51 -19.13 20.23
N GLU A 528 -32.66 -18.40 19.13
CA GLU A 528 -33.22 -18.94 17.89
C GLU A 528 -32.31 -20.00 17.24
N VAL A 529 -31.00 -19.75 17.19
CA VAL A 529 -30.02 -20.74 16.71
C VAL A 529 -30.09 -22.01 17.57
N GLU A 530 -30.10 -21.86 18.89
CA GLU A 530 -30.20 -22.98 19.83
C GLU A 530 -31.50 -23.77 19.66
N ARG A 531 -32.64 -23.08 19.48
CA ARG A 531 -33.94 -23.70 19.19
C ARG A 531 -33.90 -24.52 17.90
N ILE A 532 -33.42 -23.95 16.80
CA ILE A 532 -33.35 -24.63 15.49
C ILE A 532 -32.49 -25.89 15.57
N VAL A 533 -31.34 -25.82 16.24
CA VAL A 533 -30.45 -26.99 16.39
C VAL A 533 -31.13 -28.09 17.19
N ASN A 534 -31.72 -27.76 18.35
CA ASN A 534 -32.41 -28.74 19.18
C ASN A 534 -33.63 -29.35 18.49
N GLU A 535 -34.35 -28.58 17.65
CA GLU A 535 -35.42 -29.12 16.82
C GLU A 535 -34.93 -30.14 15.79
N GLN A 536 -33.75 -29.92 15.19
CA GLN A 536 -33.18 -30.91 14.27
C GLN A 536 -32.68 -32.15 15.01
N ILE A 537 -32.22 -32.00 16.25
CA ILE A 537 -31.88 -33.14 17.13
C ILE A 537 -33.15 -33.94 17.45
N ASP A 538 -34.25 -33.29 17.81
CA ASP A 538 -35.52 -33.95 18.14
C ASP A 538 -36.17 -34.67 16.95
N LYS A 539 -35.93 -34.19 15.72
CA LYS A 539 -36.39 -34.85 14.49
C LYS A 539 -35.65 -36.14 14.15
N ASP A 540 -34.52 -36.39 14.81
CA ASP A 540 -33.70 -37.58 14.62
C ASP A 540 -33.35 -37.88 13.15
N LEU A 541 -32.83 -36.88 12.46
CA LEU A 541 -32.54 -36.93 11.03
C LEU A 541 -31.35 -37.87 10.75
N PRO A 542 -31.43 -38.74 9.72
CA PRO A 542 -30.29 -39.57 9.32
C PRO A 542 -29.13 -38.70 8.80
N VAL A 543 -27.90 -39.16 9.04
CA VAL A 543 -26.67 -38.52 8.55
C VAL A 543 -25.98 -39.48 7.59
N SER A 544 -25.80 -39.04 6.36
CA SER A 544 -25.15 -39.84 5.31
C SER A 544 -24.05 -39.03 4.62
N TRP A 545 -23.21 -39.70 3.83
CA TRP A 545 -22.21 -39.02 3.01
C TRP A 545 -22.07 -39.67 1.65
N LYS A 546 -21.63 -38.87 0.68
CA LYS A 546 -21.26 -39.33 -0.64
C LYS A 546 -20.12 -38.48 -1.19
N GLU A 547 -19.28 -39.08 -2.02
CA GLU A 547 -18.28 -38.35 -2.79
C GLU A 547 -18.87 -37.81 -4.10
N TYR A 548 -18.53 -36.56 -4.40
CA TYR A 548 -18.94 -35.87 -5.61
C TYR A 548 -17.71 -35.24 -6.27
N PRO A 549 -17.70 -35.10 -7.61
CA PRO A 549 -16.84 -34.12 -8.25
C PRO A 549 -17.05 -32.74 -7.62
N THR A 550 -15.98 -32.01 -7.34
CA THR A 550 -16.03 -30.76 -6.57
C THR A 550 -16.97 -29.73 -7.17
N ASN A 551 -16.94 -29.57 -8.49
CA ASN A 551 -17.85 -28.67 -9.21
C ASN A 551 -19.32 -29.10 -9.09
N GLU A 552 -19.60 -30.40 -9.08
CA GLU A 552 -20.96 -30.93 -8.93
C GLU A 552 -21.48 -30.74 -7.49
N ALA A 553 -20.62 -30.89 -6.49
CA ALA A 553 -20.97 -30.65 -5.09
C ALA A 553 -21.45 -29.20 -4.89
N PHE A 554 -20.70 -28.22 -5.38
CA PHE A 554 -21.09 -26.81 -5.30
C PHE A 554 -22.35 -26.50 -6.12
N ALA A 555 -22.50 -27.08 -7.31
CA ALA A 555 -23.72 -26.92 -8.12
C ALA A 555 -24.99 -27.46 -7.43
N ARG A 556 -24.84 -28.47 -6.56
CA ARG A 556 -25.91 -29.02 -5.72
C ARG A 556 -26.11 -28.23 -4.42
N GLY A 557 -25.38 -27.14 -4.21
CA GLY A 557 -25.50 -26.27 -3.04
C GLY A 557 -24.68 -26.70 -1.82
N ALA A 558 -23.65 -27.53 -1.98
CA ALA A 558 -22.78 -27.91 -0.88
C ALA A 558 -22.02 -26.70 -0.33
N ILE A 559 -22.04 -26.54 1.00
CA ILE A 559 -21.30 -25.47 1.66
C ILE A 559 -19.88 -25.96 1.99
N GLY A 560 -18.86 -25.17 1.63
CA GLY A 560 -17.45 -25.47 1.91
C GLY A 560 -16.67 -24.22 2.31
N ALA A 561 -15.74 -24.36 3.26
CA ALA A 561 -14.98 -23.23 3.83
C ALA A 561 -13.67 -22.91 3.07
N PHE A 562 -13.21 -23.80 2.18
CA PHE A 562 -11.85 -23.74 1.62
C PHE A 562 -11.74 -23.52 0.11
N GLY A 563 -12.86 -23.31 -0.60
CA GLY A 563 -12.90 -22.89 -2.02
C GLY A 563 -11.89 -23.63 -2.90
N ASP A 564 -10.94 -22.87 -3.48
CA ASP A 564 -9.93 -23.33 -4.44
C ASP A 564 -8.91 -24.37 -3.91
N LYS A 565 -9.00 -24.76 -2.63
CA LYS A 565 -8.13 -25.78 -2.01
C LYS A 565 -8.68 -27.20 -2.06
N TYR A 566 -9.88 -27.40 -2.59
CA TYR A 566 -10.46 -28.74 -2.77
C TYR A 566 -9.86 -29.43 -4.01
N GLY A 567 -9.62 -30.74 -3.92
CA GLY A 567 -9.17 -31.55 -5.08
C GLY A 567 -10.30 -31.81 -6.07
N ASP A 568 -10.10 -32.73 -7.03
CA ASP A 568 -11.09 -33.04 -8.08
C ASP A 568 -12.41 -33.64 -7.53
N THR A 569 -12.33 -34.34 -6.39
CA THR A 569 -13.47 -34.91 -5.68
C THR A 569 -13.49 -34.48 -4.22
N VAL A 570 -14.70 -34.34 -3.66
CA VAL A 570 -14.94 -33.97 -2.27
C VAL A 570 -15.95 -34.90 -1.63
N LYS A 571 -15.74 -35.19 -0.33
CA LYS A 571 -16.68 -35.89 0.51
C LYS A 571 -17.71 -34.90 1.06
N VAL A 572 -18.99 -35.13 0.77
CA VAL A 572 -20.09 -34.28 1.21
C VAL A 572 -20.96 -35.06 2.19
N TYR A 573 -21.17 -34.50 3.38
CA TYR A 573 -22.10 -35.02 4.37
C TYR A 573 -23.46 -34.32 4.24
N GLN A 574 -24.51 -35.11 4.43
CA GLN A 574 -25.89 -34.70 4.37
C GLN A 574 -26.57 -35.07 5.69
N VAL A 575 -27.32 -34.12 6.26
CA VAL A 575 -28.17 -34.34 7.44
C VAL A 575 -29.63 -34.21 7.02
N GLY A 576 -30.36 -35.32 7.06
CA GLY A 576 -31.68 -35.49 6.47
C GLY A 576 -31.66 -36.20 5.12
N GLU A 577 -32.84 -36.57 4.61
CA GLU A 577 -33.02 -37.27 3.34
C GLU A 577 -34.25 -36.75 2.57
N GLY A 578 -34.28 -36.97 1.26
CA GLY A 578 -35.36 -36.52 0.38
C GLY A 578 -35.54 -34.99 0.41
N ASP A 579 -36.77 -34.54 0.59
CA ASP A 579 -37.10 -33.10 0.67
C ASP A 579 -36.75 -32.48 2.05
N ASN A 580 -36.26 -33.28 3.00
CA ASN A 580 -36.00 -32.88 4.38
C ASN A 580 -34.50 -32.73 4.70
N VAL A 581 -33.66 -32.38 3.72
CA VAL A 581 -32.23 -32.12 3.95
C VAL A 581 -32.05 -30.79 4.66
N PHE A 582 -31.55 -30.84 5.89
CA PHE A 582 -31.25 -29.63 6.67
C PHE A 582 -29.87 -29.08 6.34
N SER A 583 -28.85 -29.95 6.29
CA SER A 583 -27.45 -29.57 6.04
C SER A 583 -26.84 -30.42 4.92
N PHE A 584 -26.04 -29.78 4.07
CA PHE A 584 -25.32 -30.39 2.94
C PHE A 584 -23.96 -29.70 2.80
N GLU A 585 -22.90 -30.32 3.33
CA GLU A 585 -21.60 -29.67 3.54
C GLU A 585 -20.41 -30.55 3.19
N ILE A 586 -19.35 -29.94 2.63
CA ILE A 586 -18.09 -30.62 2.36
C ILE A 586 -17.36 -30.85 3.69
N CYS A 587 -17.21 -32.11 4.10
CA CYS A 587 -16.57 -32.48 5.36
C CYS A 587 -15.85 -33.83 5.27
N GLY A 588 -14.68 -33.91 5.90
CA GLY A 588 -13.86 -35.13 5.95
C GLY A 588 -13.87 -35.87 7.30
N GLY A 589 -14.51 -35.33 8.33
CA GLY A 589 -14.46 -35.93 9.68
C GLY A 589 -15.59 -36.91 9.99
N PRO A 590 -15.56 -37.52 11.19
CA PRO A 590 -16.55 -38.50 11.61
C PRO A 590 -17.82 -37.81 12.15
N HIS A 591 -18.98 -38.40 11.84
CA HIS A 591 -20.30 -37.94 12.27
C HIS A 591 -21.04 -39.03 13.03
N VAL A 592 -22.13 -38.65 13.70
CA VAL A 592 -23.13 -39.61 14.20
C VAL A 592 -23.93 -40.16 13.03
N ASP A 593 -24.62 -41.28 13.23
CA ASP A 593 -25.47 -41.87 12.17
C ASP A 593 -26.81 -41.15 12.02
N HIS A 594 -27.29 -40.51 13.10
CA HIS A 594 -28.54 -39.74 13.12
C HIS A 594 -28.49 -38.67 14.22
N THR A 595 -29.19 -37.55 14.04
CA THR A 595 -29.06 -36.36 14.91
C THR A 595 -29.54 -36.58 16.34
N GLY A 596 -30.45 -37.53 16.59
CA GLY A 596 -30.95 -37.85 17.93
C GLY A 596 -29.89 -38.44 18.86
N GLN A 597 -28.77 -38.96 18.33
CA GLN A 597 -27.63 -39.39 19.15
C GLN A 597 -27.04 -38.22 19.99
N LEU A 598 -27.25 -36.97 19.56
CA LEU A 598 -26.84 -35.78 20.32
C LEU A 598 -27.65 -35.59 21.60
N ALA A 599 -28.88 -36.13 21.67
CA ALA A 599 -29.77 -36.05 22.83
C ALA A 599 -29.60 -37.22 23.83
N GLU A 600 -28.70 -38.17 23.58
CA GLU A 600 -28.43 -39.27 24.51
C GLU A 600 -28.06 -38.76 25.90
N GLY A 601 -28.64 -39.37 26.93
CA GLY A 601 -28.51 -38.89 28.31
C GLY A 601 -29.37 -37.66 28.62
N SER A 602 -30.41 -37.40 27.81
CA SER A 602 -31.29 -36.22 27.90
C SER A 602 -30.57 -34.88 27.71
N LYS A 603 -29.45 -34.90 26.98
CA LYS A 603 -28.64 -33.72 26.71
C LYS A 603 -29.31 -32.80 25.70
N ARG A 604 -29.05 -31.50 25.82
CA ARG A 604 -29.48 -30.48 24.85
C ARG A 604 -28.30 -29.67 24.35
N PHE A 605 -28.34 -29.29 23.09
CA PHE A 605 -27.38 -28.34 22.54
C PHE A 605 -27.60 -26.99 23.20
N THR A 606 -26.57 -26.43 23.82
CA THR A 606 -26.63 -25.14 24.52
C THR A 606 -25.45 -24.27 24.11
N ILE A 607 -25.73 -23.02 23.71
CA ILE A 607 -24.72 -22.00 23.48
C ILE A 607 -24.31 -21.41 24.82
N THR A 608 -23.06 -21.65 25.19
CA THR A 608 -22.51 -21.24 26.50
C THR A 608 -21.88 -19.85 26.46
N LYS A 609 -21.35 -19.44 25.31
CA LYS A 609 -20.69 -18.14 25.15
C LYS A 609 -20.72 -17.67 23.71
N GLU A 610 -20.88 -16.38 23.54
CA GLU A 610 -20.68 -15.65 22.29
C GLU A 610 -19.69 -14.49 22.56
N GLU A 611 -18.67 -14.32 21.73
CA GLU A 611 -17.66 -13.27 21.86
C GLU A 611 -17.07 -12.82 20.51
N ALA A 612 -16.52 -11.60 20.46
CA ALA A 612 -15.73 -11.18 19.30
C ALA A 612 -14.41 -11.97 19.25
N SER A 613 -14.05 -12.51 18.08
CA SER A 613 -12.76 -13.17 17.88
C SER A 613 -11.73 -12.22 17.25
N SER A 614 -12.16 -11.46 16.24
CA SER A 614 -11.37 -10.43 15.55
C SER A 614 -12.35 -9.50 14.82
N ALA A 615 -11.86 -8.43 14.18
CA ALA A 615 -12.72 -7.55 13.38
C ALA A 615 -13.52 -8.36 12.33
N GLY A 616 -14.85 -8.20 12.33
CA GLY A 616 -15.74 -8.90 11.41
C GLY A 616 -15.97 -10.39 11.70
N VAL A 617 -15.42 -10.95 12.80
CA VAL A 617 -15.52 -12.38 13.14
C VAL A 617 -16.04 -12.59 14.56
N ARG A 618 -17.11 -13.37 14.69
CA ARG A 618 -17.72 -13.79 15.95
C ARG A 618 -17.35 -15.23 16.28
N ARG A 619 -17.38 -15.56 17.56
CA ARG A 619 -17.06 -16.89 18.10
C ARG A 619 -18.18 -17.35 19.02
N ILE A 620 -18.70 -18.54 18.75
CA ILE A 620 -19.63 -19.27 19.62
C ILE A 620 -18.90 -20.44 20.27
N LYS A 621 -19.18 -20.67 21.56
CA LYS A 621 -18.86 -21.90 22.28
C LYS A 621 -20.16 -22.57 22.69
N ALA A 622 -20.29 -23.86 22.40
CA ALA A 622 -21.48 -24.63 22.73
C ALA A 622 -21.12 -26.01 23.30
N ALA A 623 -22.07 -26.62 24.01
CA ALA A 623 -21.93 -27.93 24.62
C ALA A 623 -23.26 -28.71 24.54
N LEU A 624 -23.18 -30.03 24.72
CA LEU A 624 -24.34 -30.90 24.91
C LEU A 624 -24.45 -31.16 26.42
N VAL A 625 -25.36 -30.44 27.07
CA VAL A 625 -25.51 -30.42 28.55
C VAL A 625 -26.81 -31.03 29.02
#